data_AF-A0A9R0I372-F1
#
_entry.id   AF-A0A9R0I372-F1
#
_cell.length_a   1.000
_cell.length_b   1.000
_cell.length_c   1.000
_cell.angle_alpha   90.00
_cell.angle_beta   90.00
_cell.angle_gamma   90.00
#
_symmetry.space_group_name_H-M   'P 1'
#
loop_
_entity.id
_entity.type
_entity.pdbx_description
1 polymer ?
#
loop_
_entity_poly.entity_id
_entity_poly.type
_entity_poly.pdbx_seq_one_letter_code
_entity_poly.pdbx_strand_id
1 'polypeptide(L)'
;MEKTILSSRFNGKSLPKSYIIPPEKRPGNNYFPTCQIPVIDLFKTNGDDRAKIVEQIMQAAKQFGFFQVINHGVAKKVMEDAMKVFKEFFELPYEEKSHLYSEDCNFKCRLYTSSHNYATEDIHYWRDCLIHDCTPFKECIHYWPQNPARYREVVEEYSTQVGDLGSRILDLIGEGLELESGFFANGYNEDFFLTVNHYPPCPDPSLTLGLPKHCDPNVITLLLQDDIPGLQVYVDNEWLIVQPCPAAFMVNIGYQMQVISNGKLKSAEHRVVTNAHKARTTVSFFVLPSRDCIIQPAKALVNVDDPPLYRQFLYTEFMETFKALTHGEPENILEPYKIKDNLEMLV
;
A
#
# COMPACT_ATOMS: atom_id res chain seq x y z
N MET A 1 -4.39 -32.82 -7.76
CA MET A 1 -3.79 -31.56 -8.25
C MET A 1 -3.14 -30.88 -7.06
N GLU A 2 -1.93 -30.35 -7.24
CA GLU A 2 -1.28 -29.55 -6.21
C GLU A 2 -2.04 -28.23 -6.07
N LYS A 3 -2.46 -27.87 -4.85
CA LYS A 3 -3.18 -26.62 -4.60
C LYS A 3 -2.20 -25.45 -4.80
N THR A 4 -2.57 -24.45 -5.59
CA THR A 4 -1.69 -23.30 -5.89
C THR A 4 -1.63 -22.28 -4.77
N ILE A 5 -2.69 -22.19 -3.97
CA ILE A 5 -2.86 -21.22 -2.87
C ILE A 5 -2.12 -21.68 -1.60
N LEU A 6 -1.26 -20.83 -1.04
CA LEU A 6 -0.38 -21.15 0.10
C LEU A 6 -1.17 -21.60 1.33
N SER A 7 -2.15 -20.78 1.74
CA SER A 7 -3.03 -21.05 2.89
C SER A 7 -3.85 -22.33 2.77
N SER A 8 -4.02 -22.84 1.54
CA SER A 8 -4.81 -24.05 1.27
C SER A 8 -3.98 -25.33 1.16
N ARG A 9 -2.64 -25.22 1.13
CA ARG A 9 -1.73 -26.36 0.88
C ARG A 9 -0.71 -26.61 1.98
N PHE A 10 -0.32 -25.57 2.72
CA PHE A 10 0.83 -25.67 3.62
C PHE A 10 0.44 -26.30 4.97
N ASN A 11 1.21 -27.29 5.42
CA ASN A 11 0.89 -28.12 6.60
C ASN A 11 1.71 -27.77 7.86
N GLY A 12 2.40 -26.64 7.88
CA GLY A 12 3.08 -26.12 9.07
C GLY A 12 4.45 -26.73 9.40
N LYS A 13 4.95 -27.71 8.64
CA LYS A 13 6.11 -28.53 9.10
C LYS A 13 7.49 -27.94 8.79
N SER A 14 7.68 -27.34 7.61
CA SER A 14 8.98 -26.80 7.21
C SER A 14 8.86 -25.78 6.09
N LEU A 15 9.58 -24.67 6.18
CA LEU A 15 9.62 -23.65 5.13
C LEU A 15 10.25 -24.24 3.85
N PRO A 16 9.57 -24.23 2.69
CA PRO A 16 10.13 -24.74 1.44
C PRO A 16 11.32 -23.88 0.98
N LYS A 17 12.29 -24.50 0.29
CA LYS A 17 13.52 -23.81 -0.17
C LYS A 17 13.25 -22.58 -1.03
N SER A 18 12.19 -22.61 -1.85
CA SER A 18 11.79 -21.47 -2.68
C SER A 18 11.29 -20.26 -1.89
N TYR A 19 11.01 -20.38 -0.59
CA TYR A 19 10.64 -19.25 0.28
C TYR A 19 11.80 -18.76 1.15
N ILE A 20 12.98 -19.40 1.07
CA ILE A 20 14.16 -19.03 1.86
C ILE A 20 14.91 -17.91 1.14
N ILE A 21 14.88 -16.73 1.73
CA ILE A 21 15.58 -15.55 1.23
C ILE A 21 17.11 -15.71 1.43
N PRO A 22 17.95 -15.25 0.48
CA PRO A 22 19.40 -15.20 0.64
C PRO A 22 19.83 -14.45 1.92
N PRO A 23 20.90 -14.89 2.61
CA PRO A 23 21.31 -14.32 3.90
C PRO A 23 21.34 -12.79 3.98
N GLU A 24 21.81 -12.13 2.94
CA GLU A 24 21.97 -10.68 2.81
C GLU A 24 20.65 -9.92 2.65
N LYS A 25 19.57 -10.59 2.24
CA LYS A 25 18.22 -10.01 2.06
C LYS A 25 17.23 -10.44 3.15
N ARG A 26 17.65 -11.31 4.08
CA ARG A 26 16.78 -11.80 5.16
C ARG A 26 16.34 -10.66 6.06
N PRO A 27 15.17 -10.78 6.71
CA PRO A 27 14.71 -9.78 7.67
C PRO A 27 15.69 -9.56 8.83
N GLY A 28 16.51 -10.56 9.17
CA GLY A 28 17.44 -10.53 10.30
C GLY A 28 16.83 -11.18 11.54
N ASN A 29 17.28 -10.77 12.73
CA ASN A 29 16.75 -11.28 14.00
C ASN A 29 15.24 -10.94 14.16
N ASN A 30 14.51 -11.79 14.90
CA ASN A 30 13.08 -11.61 15.17
C ASN A 30 12.74 -10.41 16.10
N TYR A 31 13.74 -9.64 16.53
CA TYR A 31 13.59 -8.47 17.39
C TYR A 31 13.93 -7.22 16.59
N PHE A 32 12.90 -6.42 16.32
CA PHE A 32 13.03 -5.15 15.64
C PHE A 32 12.70 -4.01 16.61
N PRO A 33 13.40 -2.88 16.54
CA PRO A 33 12.98 -1.70 17.28
C PRO A 33 11.59 -1.29 16.82
N THR A 34 10.79 -0.81 17.77
CA THR A 34 9.43 -0.38 17.48
C THR A 34 9.43 1.04 16.94
N CYS A 35 8.73 1.26 15.82
CA CYS A 35 8.42 2.58 15.31
C CYS A 35 7.19 3.13 16.03
N GLN A 36 7.31 4.29 16.66
CA GLN A 36 6.14 5.07 17.07
C GLN A 36 5.70 5.94 15.89
N ILE A 37 5.02 5.33 14.92
CA ILE A 37 4.39 6.08 13.83
C ILE A 37 3.34 7.03 14.43
N PRO A 38 3.38 8.35 14.11
CA PRO A 38 2.45 9.33 14.66
C PRO A 38 0.99 8.93 14.49
N VAL A 39 0.20 9.06 15.55
CA VAL A 39 -1.25 8.84 15.54
C VAL A 39 -1.95 10.20 15.54
N ILE A 40 -2.75 10.44 14.51
CA ILE A 40 -3.39 11.72 14.22
C ILE A 40 -4.89 11.58 14.41
N ASP A 41 -5.46 12.45 15.24
CA ASP A 41 -6.88 12.45 15.55
C ASP A 41 -7.64 13.37 14.57
N LEU A 42 -8.53 12.80 13.75
CA LEU A 42 -9.30 13.54 12.75
C LEU A 42 -10.66 14.04 13.25
N PHE A 43 -10.99 13.89 14.55
CA PHE A 43 -12.31 14.24 15.10
C PHE A 43 -12.68 15.73 14.90
N LYS A 44 -11.69 16.63 14.91
CA LYS A 44 -11.90 18.10 14.87
C LYS A 44 -11.30 18.77 13.62
N THR A 45 -11.37 18.11 12.47
CA THR A 45 -10.90 18.71 11.20
C THR A 45 -11.70 19.94 10.73
N ASN A 46 -12.79 20.30 11.41
CA ASN A 46 -13.68 21.43 11.09
C ASN A 46 -13.62 22.61 12.08
N GLY A 47 -12.62 22.67 12.97
CA GLY A 47 -12.47 23.75 13.97
C GLY A 47 -11.06 24.31 14.06
N ASP A 48 -10.78 25.09 15.11
CA ASP A 48 -9.50 25.77 15.35
C ASP A 48 -8.27 24.82 15.36
N ASP A 49 -8.50 23.52 15.58
CA ASP A 49 -7.46 22.49 15.60
C ASP A 49 -7.01 22.01 14.19
N ARG A 50 -7.69 22.43 13.10
CA ARG A 50 -7.39 21.95 11.74
C ARG A 50 -5.96 22.21 11.30
N ALA A 51 -5.43 23.41 11.53
CA ALA A 51 -4.06 23.78 11.17
C ALA A 51 -3.03 22.88 11.87
N LYS A 52 -3.29 22.50 13.12
CA LYS A 52 -2.45 21.58 13.89
C LYS A 52 -2.50 20.16 13.33
N ILE A 53 -3.68 19.69 12.92
CA ILE A 53 -3.83 18.37 12.26
C ILE A 53 -3.05 18.35 10.94
N VAL A 54 -3.17 19.40 10.13
CA VAL A 54 -2.42 19.54 8.88
C VAL A 54 -0.92 19.52 9.16
N GLU A 55 -0.44 20.29 10.13
CA GLU A 55 0.98 20.29 10.52
C GLU A 55 1.46 18.89 10.94
N GLN A 56 0.69 18.18 11.76
CA GLN A 56 1.02 16.81 12.19
C GLN A 56 1.11 15.83 11.01
N ILE A 57 0.17 15.91 10.05
CA ILE A 57 0.20 15.10 8.83
C ILE A 57 1.47 15.41 8.04
N MET A 58 1.76 16.69 7.82
CA MET A 58 2.92 17.11 7.04
C MET A 58 4.24 16.68 7.69
N GLN A 59 4.38 16.81 9.00
CA GLN A 59 5.56 16.36 9.74
C GLN A 59 5.74 14.83 9.63
N ALA A 60 4.67 14.07 9.85
CA ALA A 60 4.72 12.62 9.78
C ALA A 60 5.02 12.11 8.35
N ALA A 61 4.38 12.69 7.33
CA ALA A 61 4.61 12.37 5.93
C ALA A 61 6.02 12.76 5.44
N LYS A 62 6.60 13.84 5.98
CA LYS A 62 8.00 14.25 5.70
C LYS A 62 9.02 13.31 6.33
N GLN A 63 8.80 12.97 7.61
CA GLN A 63 9.76 12.21 8.41
C GLN A 63 9.70 10.71 8.11
N PHE A 64 8.49 10.15 8.13
CA PHE A 64 8.28 8.71 8.06
C PHE A 64 7.70 8.26 6.72
N GLY A 65 7.05 9.15 5.95
CA GLY A 65 6.21 8.76 4.82
C GLY A 65 4.94 7.99 5.24
N PHE A 66 4.69 7.90 6.55
CA PHE A 66 3.64 7.11 7.19
C PHE A 66 3.03 7.88 8.36
N PHE A 67 1.74 7.69 8.59
CA PHE A 67 1.03 8.11 9.80
C PHE A 67 -0.17 7.21 10.05
N GLN A 68 -0.70 7.23 11.27
CA GLN A 68 -1.95 6.55 11.62
C GLN A 68 -3.03 7.61 11.82
N VAL A 69 -4.26 7.30 11.42
CA VAL A 69 -5.41 8.17 11.65
C VAL A 69 -6.44 7.46 12.50
N ILE A 70 -6.96 8.15 13.52
CA ILE A 70 -8.09 7.73 14.37
C ILE A 70 -9.21 8.75 14.29
N ASN A 71 -10.41 8.38 14.76
CA ASN A 71 -11.61 9.23 14.66
C ASN A 71 -11.84 9.76 13.23
N HIS A 72 -11.49 8.94 12.24
CA HIS A 72 -11.45 9.27 10.83
C HIS A 72 -12.85 9.30 10.18
N GLY A 73 -13.90 8.92 10.90
CA GLY A 73 -15.29 8.98 10.42
C GLY A 73 -15.79 7.74 9.66
N VAL A 74 -14.92 6.76 9.38
CA VAL A 74 -15.35 5.43 8.89
C VAL A 74 -15.89 4.66 10.08
N ALA A 75 -17.10 4.12 9.96
CA ALA A 75 -17.75 3.44 11.08
C ALA A 75 -16.96 2.18 11.50
N LYS A 76 -16.73 2.02 12.80
CA LYS A 76 -16.00 0.86 13.35
C LYS A 76 -16.58 -0.48 12.86
N LYS A 77 -17.91 -0.57 12.81
CA LYS A 77 -18.61 -1.77 12.32
C LYS A 77 -18.27 -2.09 10.86
N VAL A 78 -18.09 -1.07 10.01
CA VAL A 78 -17.72 -1.26 8.59
C VAL A 78 -16.31 -1.83 8.47
N MET A 79 -15.37 -1.36 9.29
CA MET A 79 -14.00 -1.91 9.34
C MET A 79 -14.01 -3.36 9.86
N GLU A 80 -14.77 -3.65 10.91
CA GLU A 80 -14.89 -4.98 11.50
C GLU A 80 -15.55 -5.97 10.55
N ASP A 81 -16.67 -5.58 9.92
CA ASP A 81 -17.38 -6.41 8.93
C ASP A 81 -16.49 -6.68 7.71
N ALA A 82 -15.75 -5.69 7.20
CA ALA A 82 -14.80 -5.87 6.10
C ALA A 82 -13.67 -6.84 6.46
N MET A 83 -12.98 -6.62 7.59
CA MET A 83 -11.92 -7.53 8.03
C MET A 83 -12.45 -8.96 8.21
N LYS A 84 -13.67 -9.11 8.75
CA LYS A 84 -14.30 -10.41 8.93
C LYS A 84 -14.59 -11.10 7.59
N VAL A 85 -15.19 -10.39 6.63
CA VAL A 85 -15.58 -10.98 5.34
C VAL A 85 -14.36 -11.42 4.52
N PHE A 86 -13.26 -10.68 4.63
CA PHE A 86 -11.98 -11.05 4.02
C PHE A 86 -11.36 -12.29 4.68
N LYS A 87 -11.39 -12.38 6.02
CA LYS A 87 -10.91 -13.58 6.73
C LYS A 87 -11.74 -14.80 6.37
N GLU A 88 -13.07 -14.66 6.33
CA GLU A 88 -13.98 -15.72 5.87
C GLU A 88 -13.65 -16.19 4.44
N PHE A 89 -13.37 -15.27 3.51
CA PHE A 89 -12.94 -15.63 2.15
C PHE A 89 -11.66 -16.49 2.15
N PHE A 90 -10.65 -16.11 2.93
CA PHE A 90 -9.40 -16.89 3.02
C PHE A 90 -9.57 -18.22 3.75
N GLU A 91 -10.61 -18.38 4.57
CA GLU A 91 -10.98 -19.65 5.22
C GLU A 91 -11.79 -20.60 4.33
N LEU A 92 -12.36 -20.11 3.20
CA LEU A 92 -13.10 -20.94 2.27
C LEU A 92 -12.27 -22.15 1.76
N PRO A 93 -12.92 -23.29 1.47
CA PRO A 93 -12.28 -24.42 0.79
C PRO A 93 -11.58 -23.98 -0.49
N TYR A 94 -10.50 -24.68 -0.84
CA TYR A 94 -9.70 -24.36 -2.04
C TYR A 94 -10.58 -24.30 -3.29
N GLU A 95 -11.49 -25.24 -3.42
CA GLU A 95 -12.38 -25.43 -4.57
C GLU A 95 -13.31 -24.23 -4.78
N GLU A 96 -13.64 -23.50 -3.71
CA GLU A 96 -14.52 -22.32 -3.80
C GLU A 96 -13.79 -21.06 -4.23
N LYS A 97 -12.47 -20.97 -4.07
CA LYS A 97 -11.67 -19.76 -4.38
C LYS A 97 -10.62 -19.97 -5.47
N SER A 98 -10.32 -21.21 -5.86
CA SER A 98 -9.30 -21.52 -6.86
C SER A 98 -9.61 -20.97 -8.26
N HIS A 99 -10.89 -20.76 -8.58
CA HIS A 99 -11.32 -20.17 -9.84
C HIS A 99 -10.89 -18.71 -10.02
N LEU A 100 -10.53 -18.02 -8.92
CA LEU A 100 -9.97 -16.67 -8.95
C LEU A 100 -8.45 -16.68 -9.09
N TYR A 101 -7.78 -17.83 -9.00
CA TYR A 101 -6.33 -17.88 -9.06
C TYR A 101 -5.83 -17.45 -10.45
N SER A 102 -5.03 -16.38 -10.51
CA SER A 102 -4.43 -15.91 -11.76
C SER A 102 -3.19 -15.05 -11.55
N GLU A 103 -2.16 -15.33 -12.34
CA GLU A 103 -0.93 -14.54 -12.48
C GLU A 103 -1.11 -13.40 -13.51
N ASP A 104 -2.15 -13.45 -14.36
CA ASP A 104 -2.42 -12.42 -15.36
C ASP A 104 -2.98 -11.15 -14.71
N CYS A 105 -2.22 -10.06 -14.81
CA CYS A 105 -2.55 -8.76 -14.26
C CYS A 105 -3.70 -8.03 -14.97
N ASN A 106 -4.21 -8.55 -16.09
CA ASN A 106 -5.36 -7.98 -16.79
C ASN A 106 -6.70 -8.33 -16.12
N PHE A 107 -6.74 -9.33 -15.24
CA PHE A 107 -7.96 -9.68 -14.51
C PHE A 107 -8.32 -8.64 -13.45
N LYS A 108 -9.57 -8.21 -13.47
CA LYS A 108 -10.18 -7.22 -12.58
C LYS A 108 -10.35 -7.69 -11.13
N CYS A 109 -10.37 -9.01 -10.92
CA CYS A 109 -10.33 -9.63 -9.61
C CYS A 109 -9.55 -10.93 -9.73
N ARG A 110 -8.53 -11.11 -8.90
CA ARG A 110 -7.69 -12.32 -8.91
C ARG A 110 -7.07 -12.60 -7.56
N LEU A 111 -6.84 -13.88 -7.31
CA LEU A 111 -6.10 -14.42 -6.19
C LEU A 111 -4.73 -14.91 -6.70
N TYR A 112 -3.66 -14.67 -5.95
CA TYR A 112 -2.35 -15.25 -6.25
C TYR A 112 -1.57 -15.48 -4.97
N THR A 113 -0.54 -16.31 -5.05
CA THR A 113 0.39 -16.58 -3.95
C THR A 113 1.70 -15.88 -4.23
N SER A 114 2.36 -15.36 -3.20
CA SER A 114 3.61 -14.58 -3.31
C SER A 114 3.46 -13.32 -4.16
N SER A 115 3.65 -13.42 -5.47
CA SER A 115 3.58 -12.33 -6.45
C SER A 115 2.79 -12.74 -7.69
N HIS A 116 2.57 -11.79 -8.60
CA HIS A 116 1.94 -12.08 -9.89
C HIS A 116 2.86 -12.84 -10.87
N ASN A 117 4.13 -13.02 -10.52
CA ASN A 117 5.14 -13.74 -11.31
C ASN A 117 5.56 -15.04 -10.59
N TYR A 118 4.64 -15.72 -9.91
CA TYR A 118 4.94 -16.90 -9.10
C TYR A 118 5.74 -17.96 -9.88
N ALA A 119 5.42 -18.19 -11.16
CA ALA A 119 6.10 -19.18 -11.97
C ALA A 119 7.56 -18.83 -12.32
N THR A 120 7.94 -17.56 -12.28
CA THR A 120 9.26 -17.05 -12.74
C THR A 120 10.07 -16.35 -11.66
N GLU A 121 9.52 -16.18 -10.46
CA GLU A 121 10.26 -15.57 -9.35
C GLU A 121 11.30 -16.52 -8.76
N ASP A 122 12.50 -16.00 -8.51
CA ASP A 122 13.59 -16.76 -7.89
C ASP A 122 13.26 -17.15 -6.44
N ILE A 123 12.50 -16.30 -5.75
CA ILE A 123 12.13 -16.43 -4.34
C ILE A 123 10.64 -16.09 -4.19
N HIS A 124 9.91 -16.99 -3.55
CA HIS A 124 8.51 -16.80 -3.17
C HIS A 124 8.41 -16.09 -1.81
N TYR A 125 7.38 -15.28 -1.67
CA TYR A 125 6.98 -14.58 -0.44
C TYR A 125 5.80 -15.27 0.24
N TRP A 126 5.83 -15.27 1.57
CA TRP A 126 4.92 -16.04 2.42
C TRP A 126 3.55 -15.37 2.59
N ARG A 127 2.79 -15.27 1.50
CA ARG A 127 1.46 -14.65 1.46
C ARG A 127 0.57 -15.24 0.38
N ASP A 128 -0.73 -15.13 0.59
CA ASP A 128 -1.73 -15.08 -0.47
C ASP A 128 -2.26 -13.65 -0.59
N CYS A 129 -2.64 -13.23 -1.80
CA CYS A 129 -3.18 -11.91 -2.07
C CYS A 129 -4.40 -11.99 -2.99
N LEU A 130 -5.52 -11.46 -2.50
CA LEU A 130 -6.68 -11.15 -3.34
C LEU A 130 -6.58 -9.68 -3.74
N ILE A 131 -6.65 -9.40 -5.03
CA ILE A 131 -6.66 -8.04 -5.57
C ILE A 131 -7.92 -7.86 -6.42
N HIS A 132 -8.59 -6.72 -6.28
CA HIS A 132 -9.64 -6.34 -7.21
C HIS A 132 -9.82 -4.81 -7.33
N ASP A 133 -10.22 -4.40 -8.52
CA ASP A 133 -10.58 -3.00 -8.81
C ASP A 133 -11.82 -2.61 -8.00
N CYS A 134 -11.86 -1.35 -7.57
CA CYS A 134 -12.96 -0.76 -6.81
C CYS A 134 -13.63 0.39 -7.54
N THR A 135 -13.16 0.84 -8.70
CA THR A 135 -13.78 1.97 -9.39
C THR A 135 -13.82 1.85 -10.91
N PRO A 136 -14.95 2.26 -11.52
CA PRO A 136 -16.24 2.56 -10.88
C PRO A 136 -16.90 1.28 -10.32
N PHE A 137 -17.42 1.34 -9.08
CA PHE A 137 -17.95 0.15 -8.37
C PHE A 137 -18.93 -0.68 -9.21
N LYS A 138 -19.84 0.00 -9.93
CA LYS A 138 -20.86 -0.61 -10.78
C LYS A 138 -20.28 -1.49 -11.89
N GLU A 139 -19.06 -1.24 -12.33
CA GLU A 139 -18.36 -2.00 -13.38
C GLU A 139 -17.42 -3.06 -12.81
N CYS A 140 -17.12 -3.02 -11.51
CA CYS A 140 -16.17 -3.94 -10.88
C CYS A 140 -16.87 -5.04 -10.05
N ILE A 141 -18.01 -4.72 -9.44
CA ILE A 141 -18.67 -5.55 -8.41
C ILE A 141 -19.00 -6.98 -8.88
N HIS A 142 -19.27 -7.18 -10.17
CA HIS A 142 -19.59 -8.51 -10.70
C HIS A 142 -18.37 -9.43 -10.81
N TYR A 143 -17.15 -8.89 -10.82
CA TYR A 143 -15.90 -9.67 -10.79
C TYR A 143 -15.51 -10.11 -9.38
N TRP A 144 -16.01 -9.45 -8.34
CA TRP A 144 -15.65 -9.75 -6.96
C TRP A 144 -16.19 -11.12 -6.50
N PRO A 145 -15.59 -11.72 -5.45
CA PRO A 145 -16.10 -12.94 -4.84
C PRO A 145 -17.60 -12.90 -4.54
N GLN A 146 -18.30 -13.99 -4.83
CA GLN A 146 -19.70 -14.20 -4.42
C GLN A 146 -19.80 -14.81 -3.03
N ASN A 147 -18.77 -15.56 -2.62
CA ASN A 147 -18.66 -16.15 -1.30
C ASN A 147 -17.56 -15.44 -0.50
N PRO A 148 -17.78 -15.17 0.80
CA PRO A 148 -19.06 -15.33 1.53
C PRO A 148 -20.18 -14.43 0.96
N ALA A 149 -21.45 -14.80 1.14
CA ALA A 149 -22.59 -14.17 0.48
C ALA A 149 -22.70 -12.63 0.70
N ARG A 150 -22.16 -12.13 1.81
CA ARG A 150 -22.12 -10.70 2.17
C ARG A 150 -20.90 -9.95 1.61
N TYR A 151 -19.99 -10.62 0.90
CA TYR A 151 -18.72 -10.05 0.44
C TYR A 151 -18.93 -8.75 -0.32
N ARG A 152 -19.76 -8.76 -1.36
CA ARG A 152 -19.91 -7.61 -2.26
C ARG A 152 -20.51 -6.39 -1.56
N GLU A 153 -21.58 -6.59 -0.79
CA GLU A 153 -22.24 -5.54 -0.01
C GLU A 153 -21.27 -4.90 0.99
N VAL A 154 -20.56 -5.73 1.77
CA VAL A 154 -19.63 -5.26 2.80
C VAL A 154 -18.44 -4.53 2.20
N VAL A 155 -17.87 -5.06 1.11
CA VAL A 155 -16.69 -4.48 0.46
C VAL A 155 -17.04 -3.20 -0.29
N GLU A 156 -18.24 -3.08 -0.87
CA GLU A 156 -18.74 -1.85 -1.49
C GLU A 156 -18.88 -0.73 -0.46
N GLU A 157 -19.55 -1.01 0.66
CA GLU A 157 -19.72 -0.05 1.74
C GLU A 157 -18.37 0.39 2.34
N TYR A 158 -17.48 -0.57 2.60
CA TYR A 158 -16.14 -0.28 3.09
C TYR A 158 -15.35 0.60 2.13
N SER A 159 -15.30 0.21 0.85
CA SER A 159 -14.52 0.91 -0.16
C SER A 159 -15.05 2.31 -0.43
N THR A 160 -16.37 2.52 -0.33
CA THR A 160 -17.00 3.84 -0.44
C THR A 160 -16.54 4.75 0.70
N GLN A 161 -16.70 4.32 1.96
CA GLN A 161 -16.30 5.16 3.12
C GLN A 161 -14.78 5.41 3.17
N VAL A 162 -13.96 4.44 2.75
CA VAL A 162 -12.50 4.58 2.70
C VAL A 162 -12.07 5.49 1.56
N GLY A 163 -12.75 5.49 0.41
CA GLY A 163 -12.55 6.46 -0.67
C GLY A 163 -12.84 7.90 -0.22
N ASP A 164 -13.92 8.11 0.52
CA ASP A 164 -14.25 9.42 1.11
C ASP A 164 -13.20 9.85 2.15
N LEU A 165 -12.65 8.91 2.93
CA LEU A 165 -11.54 9.18 3.83
C LEU A 165 -10.25 9.54 3.06
N GLY A 166 -9.92 8.81 2.01
CA GLY A 166 -8.77 9.08 1.15
C GLY A 166 -8.83 10.50 0.58
N SER A 167 -9.99 10.90 0.06
CA SER A 167 -10.23 12.25 -0.49
C SER A 167 -10.01 13.35 0.57
N ARG A 168 -10.56 13.18 1.77
CA ARG A 168 -10.36 14.14 2.88
C ARG A 168 -8.90 14.22 3.34
N ILE A 169 -8.17 13.10 3.34
CA ILE A 169 -6.73 13.10 3.66
C ILE A 169 -5.94 13.86 2.59
N LEU A 170 -6.28 13.65 1.30
CA LEU A 170 -5.66 14.39 0.21
C LEU A 170 -5.92 15.90 0.31
N ASP A 171 -7.13 16.31 0.72
CA ASP A 171 -7.42 17.74 0.96
C ASP A 171 -6.55 18.32 2.08
N LEU A 172 -6.36 17.59 3.19
CA LEU A 172 -5.48 18.00 4.29
C LEU A 172 -4.00 18.09 3.87
N ILE A 173 -3.54 17.14 3.06
CA ILE A 173 -2.18 17.17 2.49
C ILE A 173 -2.04 18.35 1.51
N GLY A 174 -3.05 18.58 0.68
CA GLY A 174 -3.08 19.70 -0.27
C GLY A 174 -3.00 21.04 0.44
N GLU A 175 -3.76 21.23 1.51
CA GLU A 175 -3.68 22.40 2.39
C GLU A 175 -2.30 22.58 3.00
N GLY A 176 -1.70 21.50 3.53
CA GLY A 176 -0.34 21.53 4.10
C GLY A 176 0.78 21.76 3.08
N LEU A 177 0.49 21.54 1.80
CA LEU A 177 1.35 21.88 0.65
C LEU A 177 0.98 23.24 0.03
N GLU A 178 0.02 23.97 0.59
CA GLU A 178 -0.46 25.25 0.05
C GLU A 178 -0.98 25.15 -1.40
N LEU A 179 -1.56 24.00 -1.75
CA LEU A 179 -2.20 23.77 -3.05
C LEU A 179 -3.64 24.28 -3.05
N GLU A 180 -4.16 24.57 -4.25
CA GLU A 180 -5.55 24.96 -4.41
C GLU A 180 -6.51 23.84 -3.94
N SER A 181 -7.64 24.24 -3.35
CA SER A 181 -8.68 23.31 -2.93
C SER A 181 -9.14 22.44 -4.10
N GLY A 182 -9.23 21.12 -3.87
CA GLY A 182 -9.60 20.16 -4.91
C GLY A 182 -8.50 19.83 -5.91
N PHE A 183 -7.24 20.22 -5.67
CA PHE A 183 -6.11 19.91 -6.55
C PHE A 183 -6.05 18.42 -6.94
N PHE A 184 -6.22 17.51 -5.96
CA PHE A 184 -6.13 16.07 -6.22
C PHE A 184 -7.35 15.47 -6.92
N ALA A 185 -8.50 16.15 -6.89
CA ALA A 185 -9.70 15.73 -7.62
C ALA A 185 -9.56 15.92 -9.14
N ASN A 186 -8.49 16.56 -9.61
CA ASN A 186 -8.20 16.76 -11.03
C ASN A 186 -7.31 15.63 -11.57
N GLY A 187 -7.79 14.38 -11.54
CA GLY A 187 -7.08 13.26 -12.16
C GLY A 187 -6.08 12.51 -11.26
N TYR A 188 -5.85 12.93 -10.01
CA TYR A 188 -4.94 12.24 -9.08
C TYR A 188 -5.66 11.29 -8.10
N ASN A 189 -6.99 11.34 -8.04
CA ASN A 189 -7.85 10.59 -7.12
C ASN A 189 -9.05 10.03 -7.88
N GLU A 190 -8.79 9.21 -8.90
CA GLU A 190 -9.81 8.75 -9.86
C GLU A 190 -10.00 7.24 -9.84
N ASP A 191 -8.89 6.50 -9.72
CA ASP A 191 -8.91 5.05 -9.77
C ASP A 191 -8.60 4.48 -8.37
N PHE A 192 -9.32 3.42 -8.01
CA PHE A 192 -9.13 2.75 -6.73
C PHE A 192 -9.09 1.24 -6.94
N PHE A 193 -8.16 0.58 -6.25
CA PHE A 193 -8.19 -0.87 -6.11
C PHE A 193 -7.84 -1.25 -4.68
N LEU A 194 -8.18 -2.49 -4.35
CA LEU A 194 -7.94 -3.04 -3.03
C LEU A 194 -7.07 -4.29 -3.14
N THR A 195 -6.13 -4.44 -2.21
CA THR A 195 -5.45 -5.73 -1.99
C THR A 195 -5.72 -6.22 -0.58
N VAL A 196 -6.13 -7.49 -0.49
CA VAL A 196 -6.23 -8.21 0.77
C VAL A 196 -5.07 -9.19 0.83
N ASN A 197 -4.14 -8.94 1.75
CA ASN A 197 -3.01 -9.83 1.95
C ASN A 197 -3.28 -10.72 3.16
N HIS A 198 -3.11 -12.03 2.99
CA HIS A 198 -3.22 -13.02 4.03
C HIS A 198 -1.90 -13.76 4.22
N TYR A 199 -1.34 -13.64 5.42
CA TYR A 199 -0.06 -14.21 5.81
C TYR A 199 -0.32 -15.36 6.80
N PRO A 200 -0.32 -16.64 6.37
CA PRO A 200 -0.49 -17.75 7.30
C PRO A 200 0.70 -17.88 8.26
N PRO A 201 0.57 -18.58 9.40
CA PRO A 201 1.70 -18.84 10.30
C PRO A 201 2.88 -19.47 9.54
N CYS A 202 4.07 -18.92 9.74
CA CYS A 202 5.29 -19.35 9.05
C CYS A 202 6.16 -20.24 9.96
N PRO A 203 6.61 -21.43 9.54
CA PRO A 203 7.46 -22.29 10.37
C PRO A 203 8.77 -21.65 10.79
N ASP A 204 9.33 -20.79 9.94
CA ASP A 204 10.57 -20.07 10.21
C ASP A 204 10.50 -18.63 9.65
N PRO A 205 9.94 -17.68 10.42
CA PRO A 205 9.77 -16.31 9.97
C PRO A 205 11.09 -15.55 9.80
N SER A 206 12.22 -16.08 10.29
CA SER A 206 13.54 -15.44 10.15
C SER A 206 14.14 -15.59 8.75
N LEU A 207 13.63 -16.54 7.97
CA LEU A 207 14.16 -16.92 6.66
C LEU A 207 13.33 -16.40 5.48
N THR A 208 12.14 -15.83 5.72
CA THR A 208 11.22 -15.39 4.67
C THR A 208 10.58 -14.04 4.97
N LEU A 209 9.90 -13.47 3.98
CA LEU A 209 9.12 -12.25 4.11
C LEU A 209 7.71 -12.52 3.59
N GLY A 210 6.74 -11.82 4.17
CA GLY A 210 5.39 -11.75 3.64
C GLY A 210 5.33 -10.86 2.39
N LEU A 211 6.05 -9.73 2.41
CA LEU A 211 6.25 -8.85 1.26
C LEU A 211 7.69 -8.35 1.25
N PRO A 212 8.36 -8.24 0.08
CA PRO A 212 9.67 -7.64 -0.02
C PRO A 212 9.64 -6.14 0.32
N LYS A 213 10.84 -5.56 0.46
CA LYS A 213 10.98 -4.10 0.51
C LYS A 213 10.49 -3.49 -0.80
N HIS A 214 9.65 -2.45 -0.68
CA HIS A 214 9.12 -1.70 -1.80
C HIS A 214 8.65 -0.33 -1.33
N CYS A 215 8.35 0.54 -2.29
CA CYS A 215 7.51 1.71 -2.08
C CYS A 215 6.28 1.60 -2.97
N ASP A 216 5.23 2.31 -2.59
CA ASP A 216 3.94 2.25 -3.25
C ASP A 216 3.91 3.10 -4.53
N PRO A 217 3.39 2.57 -5.66
CA PRO A 217 3.40 3.27 -6.95
C PRO A 217 2.31 4.32 -7.11
N ASN A 218 1.42 4.48 -6.14
CA ASN A 218 0.21 5.28 -6.19
C ASN A 218 0.37 6.66 -5.50
N VAL A 219 -0.72 7.38 -5.26
CA VAL A 219 -0.70 8.69 -4.57
C VAL A 219 -0.59 8.49 -3.05
N ILE A 220 -1.59 7.84 -2.46
CA ILE A 220 -1.60 7.43 -1.06
C ILE A 220 -2.24 6.05 -0.90
N THR A 221 -1.87 5.34 0.15
CA THR A 221 -2.45 4.04 0.51
C THR A 221 -3.08 4.14 1.90
N LEU A 222 -4.26 3.55 2.08
CA LEU A 222 -4.94 3.41 3.36
C LEU A 222 -4.98 1.92 3.74
N LEU A 223 -4.25 1.57 4.80
CA LEU A 223 -4.09 0.21 5.28
C LEU A 223 -4.92 -0.01 6.54
N LEU A 224 -5.91 -0.90 6.44
CA LEU A 224 -6.55 -1.55 7.58
C LEU A 224 -5.79 -2.85 7.91
N GLN A 225 -5.45 -3.04 9.18
CA GLN A 225 -4.73 -4.22 9.66
C GLN A 225 -5.34 -4.73 10.96
N ASP A 226 -5.13 -6.01 11.25
CA ASP A 226 -5.46 -6.57 12.57
C ASP A 226 -4.42 -6.20 13.63
N ASP A 227 -4.58 -6.77 14.83
CA ASP A 227 -3.75 -6.50 16.00
C ASP A 227 -2.38 -7.21 15.97
N ILE A 228 -2.03 -7.84 14.85
CA ILE A 228 -0.78 -8.58 14.69
C ILE A 228 0.25 -7.70 13.96
N PRO A 229 1.37 -7.33 14.62
CA PRO A 229 2.44 -6.60 13.96
C PRO A 229 3.04 -7.40 12.79
N GLY A 230 3.51 -6.69 11.78
CA GLY A 230 4.17 -7.33 10.63
C GLY A 230 4.70 -6.32 9.61
N LEU A 231 4.07 -5.15 9.50
CA LEU A 231 4.60 -4.05 8.70
C LEU A 231 5.88 -3.48 9.33
N GLN A 232 6.91 -3.36 8.51
CA GLN A 232 8.13 -2.64 8.85
C GLN A 232 8.33 -1.47 7.89
N VAL A 233 8.73 -0.32 8.44
CA VAL A 233 9.08 0.89 7.68
C VAL A 233 10.57 1.13 7.85
N TYR A 234 11.24 1.54 6.77
CA TYR A 234 12.65 1.87 6.80
C TYR A 234 12.83 3.37 7.08
N VAL A 235 13.44 3.70 8.22
CA VAL A 235 13.62 5.07 8.71
C VAL A 235 15.04 5.18 9.25
N ASP A 236 15.76 6.25 8.90
CA ASP A 236 17.12 6.53 9.39
C ASP A 236 18.11 5.35 9.28
N ASN A 237 18.01 4.61 8.16
CA ASN A 237 18.78 3.40 7.86
C ASN A 237 18.47 2.16 8.73
N GLU A 238 17.30 2.14 9.37
CA GLU A 238 16.86 1.03 10.21
C GLU A 238 15.45 0.56 9.87
N TRP A 239 15.24 -0.76 9.92
CA TRP A 239 13.91 -1.37 9.77
C TRP A 239 13.17 -1.37 11.11
N LEU A 240 12.10 -0.59 11.20
CA LEU A 240 11.32 -0.42 12.42
C LEU A 240 9.97 -1.14 12.30
N ILE A 241 9.60 -1.95 13.29
CA ILE A 241 8.30 -2.63 13.34
C ILE A 241 7.22 -1.64 13.76
N VAL A 242 6.14 -1.56 12.99
CA VAL A 242 5.00 -0.69 13.29
C VAL A 242 4.03 -1.43 14.21
N GLN A 243 3.62 -0.78 15.30
CA GLN A 243 2.56 -1.29 16.17
C GLN A 243 1.19 -0.88 15.63
N PRO A 244 0.26 -1.83 15.40
CA PRO A 244 -1.11 -1.50 15.03
C PRO A 244 -1.81 -0.65 16.09
N CYS A 245 -2.45 0.44 15.68
CA CYS A 245 -3.36 1.19 16.53
C CYS A 245 -4.80 0.68 16.34
N PRO A 246 -5.54 0.34 17.42
CA PRO A 246 -6.92 -0.11 17.31
C PRO A 246 -7.83 0.93 16.64
N ALA A 247 -8.70 0.46 15.75
CA ALA A 247 -9.65 1.32 15.01
C ALA A 247 -8.97 2.49 14.29
N ALA A 248 -7.77 2.26 13.76
CA ALA A 248 -7.03 3.22 12.96
C ALA A 248 -6.82 2.71 11.53
N PHE A 249 -6.62 3.65 10.61
CA PHE A 249 -5.99 3.37 9.33
C PHE A 249 -4.54 3.82 9.38
N MET A 250 -3.65 3.00 8.87
CA MET A 250 -2.31 3.45 8.53
C MET A 250 -2.36 4.07 7.14
N VAL A 251 -1.78 5.26 6.99
CA VAL A 251 -1.72 5.98 5.72
C VAL A 251 -0.26 6.13 5.33
N ASN A 252 0.06 5.86 4.08
CA ASN A 252 1.39 6.10 3.55
C ASN A 252 1.39 6.83 2.21
N ILE A 253 2.46 7.59 2.00
CA ILE A 253 2.74 8.35 0.79
C ILE A 253 3.30 7.40 -0.26
N GLY A 254 2.79 7.47 -1.48
CA GLY A 254 3.33 6.75 -2.62
C GLY A 254 4.20 7.62 -3.52
N TYR A 255 4.80 7.01 -4.54
CA TYR A 255 5.72 7.69 -5.46
C TYR A 255 5.07 8.89 -6.17
N GLN A 256 3.79 8.80 -6.53
CA GLN A 256 3.14 9.90 -7.26
C GLN A 256 3.02 11.13 -6.38
N MET A 257 2.68 10.97 -5.10
CA MET A 257 2.64 12.09 -4.15
C MET A 257 4.04 12.66 -3.88
N GLN A 258 5.07 11.82 -3.83
CA GLN A 258 6.46 12.30 -3.74
C GLN A 258 6.84 13.17 -4.93
N VAL A 259 6.48 12.78 -6.16
CA VAL A 259 6.73 13.59 -7.36
C VAL A 259 5.92 14.88 -7.34
N ILE A 260 4.61 14.80 -7.07
CA ILE A 260 3.71 15.96 -7.01
C ILE A 260 4.18 16.98 -5.98
N SER A 261 4.63 16.52 -4.82
CA SER A 261 5.15 17.38 -3.75
C SER A 261 6.57 17.89 -3.98
N ASN A 262 7.17 17.61 -5.15
CA ASN A 262 8.57 17.92 -5.47
C ASN A 262 9.56 17.40 -4.42
N GLY A 263 9.34 16.18 -3.91
CA GLY A 263 10.18 15.55 -2.89
C GLY A 263 9.94 16.04 -1.47
N LYS A 264 9.00 16.98 -1.25
CA LYS A 264 8.66 17.47 0.10
C LYS A 264 8.02 16.38 0.95
N LEU A 265 7.27 15.44 0.36
CA LEU A 265 6.75 14.25 1.03
C LEU A 265 7.49 13.01 0.52
N LYS A 266 7.76 12.05 1.41
CA LYS A 266 8.59 10.88 1.08
C LYS A 266 7.74 9.63 0.94
N SER A 267 7.91 8.91 -0.17
CA SER A 267 7.44 7.55 -0.35
C SER A 267 8.42 6.61 0.36
N ALA A 268 8.04 6.14 1.55
CA ALA A 268 8.95 5.38 2.40
C ALA A 268 8.98 3.89 2.04
N GLU A 269 10.19 3.34 2.05
CA GLU A 269 10.41 1.92 1.90
C GLU A 269 9.77 1.16 3.05
N HIS A 270 9.02 0.13 2.71
CA HIS A 270 8.37 -0.73 3.68
C HIS A 270 8.38 -2.19 3.21
N ARG A 271 8.30 -3.12 4.17
CA ARG A 271 8.22 -4.57 3.93
C ARG A 271 7.29 -5.22 4.94
N VAL A 272 6.96 -6.50 4.74
CA VAL A 272 6.13 -7.25 5.71
C VAL A 272 6.86 -8.49 6.17
N VAL A 273 7.13 -8.59 7.47
CA VAL A 273 7.64 -9.80 8.11
C VAL A 273 6.49 -10.73 8.51
N THR A 274 6.81 -12.01 8.68
CA THR A 274 5.84 -13.02 9.12
C THR A 274 6.07 -13.41 10.57
N ASN A 275 5.21 -14.26 11.11
CA ASN A 275 5.35 -14.81 12.45
C ASN A 275 4.94 -16.29 12.47
N ALA A 276 5.37 -17.02 13.49
CA ALA A 276 5.16 -18.47 13.58
C ALA A 276 3.83 -18.90 14.22
N HIS A 277 3.04 -17.97 14.76
CA HIS A 277 1.98 -18.31 15.71
C HIS A 277 0.58 -17.93 15.23
N LYS A 278 0.43 -16.81 14.52
CA LYS A 278 -0.86 -16.24 14.15
C LYS A 278 -0.89 -15.84 12.68
N ALA A 279 -1.98 -16.17 12.01
CA ALA A 279 -2.25 -15.64 10.68
C ALA A 279 -2.54 -14.13 10.77
N ARG A 280 -2.01 -13.35 9.83
CA ARG A 280 -2.23 -11.90 9.75
C ARG A 280 -2.99 -11.58 8.46
N THR A 281 -4.02 -10.74 8.54
CA THR A 281 -4.72 -10.23 7.36
C THR A 281 -4.68 -8.71 7.32
N THR A 282 -4.44 -8.15 6.13
CA THR A 282 -4.49 -6.71 5.91
C THR A 282 -5.25 -6.35 4.66
N VAL A 283 -5.86 -5.17 4.66
CA VAL A 283 -6.63 -4.60 3.56
C VAL A 283 -6.00 -3.26 3.19
N SER A 284 -5.30 -3.21 2.07
CA SER A 284 -4.73 -1.98 1.53
C SER A 284 -5.66 -1.43 0.46
N PHE A 285 -6.12 -0.20 0.65
CA PHE A 285 -6.88 0.56 -0.34
C PHE A 285 -5.96 1.59 -0.98
N PHE A 286 -5.81 1.52 -2.30
CA PHE A 286 -4.88 2.35 -3.04
C PHE A 286 -5.63 3.46 -3.76
N VAL A 287 -5.14 4.69 -3.64
CA VAL A 287 -5.66 5.87 -4.35
C VAL A 287 -4.72 6.20 -5.51
N LEU A 288 -5.22 6.10 -6.73
CA LEU A 288 -4.43 6.22 -7.94
C LEU A 288 -4.84 7.44 -8.78
N PRO A 289 -3.87 8.00 -9.52
CA PRO A 289 -4.20 8.87 -10.64
C PRO A 289 -4.95 8.09 -11.73
N SER A 290 -5.69 8.81 -12.57
CA SER A 290 -6.23 8.24 -13.81
C SER A 290 -5.10 7.80 -14.73
N ARG A 291 -5.39 6.83 -15.60
CA ARG A 291 -4.41 6.24 -16.54
C ARG A 291 -3.69 7.27 -17.41
N ASP A 292 -4.40 8.30 -17.85
CA ASP A 292 -3.88 9.35 -18.73
C ASP A 292 -3.39 10.58 -17.95
N CYS A 293 -3.32 10.50 -16.62
CA CYS A 293 -2.87 11.59 -15.78
C CYS A 293 -1.39 11.90 -16.04
N ILE A 294 -1.07 13.18 -16.20
CA ILE A 294 0.30 13.68 -16.26
C ILE A 294 0.77 13.95 -14.85
N ILE A 295 1.74 13.19 -14.38
CA ILE A 295 2.38 13.36 -13.09
C ILE A 295 3.56 14.32 -13.24
N GLN A 296 3.62 15.33 -12.36
CA GLN A 296 4.68 16.33 -12.33
C GLN A 296 4.71 17.05 -10.97
N PRO A 297 5.83 17.69 -10.60
CA PRO A 297 5.85 18.62 -9.48
C PRO A 297 4.75 19.68 -9.59
N ALA A 298 3.99 19.89 -8.52
CA ALA A 298 2.96 20.92 -8.50
C ALA A 298 3.60 22.29 -8.70
N LYS A 299 3.03 23.11 -9.60
CA LYS A 299 3.60 24.41 -9.98
C LYS A 299 3.79 25.37 -8.80
N ALA A 300 2.92 25.31 -7.79
CA ALA A 300 3.02 26.11 -6.59
C ALA A 300 4.21 25.72 -5.68
N LEU A 301 4.78 24.53 -5.88
CA LEU A 301 5.85 23.98 -5.05
C LEU A 301 7.23 24.11 -5.69
N VAL A 302 7.32 24.71 -6.88
CA VAL A 302 8.57 24.91 -7.60
C VAL A 302 8.82 26.39 -7.85
N ASN A 303 10.05 26.83 -7.62
CA ASN A 303 10.49 28.20 -7.87
C ASN A 303 12.03 28.23 -8.10
N VAL A 304 12.65 29.40 -8.07
CA VAL A 304 14.10 29.53 -8.30
C VAL A 304 14.92 28.88 -7.18
N ASP A 305 14.42 28.91 -5.94
CA ASP A 305 15.08 28.33 -4.77
C ASP A 305 14.75 26.83 -4.59
N ASP A 306 13.56 26.40 -5.02
CA ASP A 306 13.10 25.01 -5.07
C ASP A 306 12.84 24.58 -6.54
N PRO A 307 13.87 24.29 -7.37
CA PRO A 307 13.66 23.86 -8.75
C PRO A 307 12.95 22.49 -8.82
N PRO A 308 12.30 22.16 -9.96
CA PRO A 308 11.68 20.86 -10.14
C PRO A 308 12.74 19.74 -10.09
N LEU A 309 12.56 18.78 -9.18
CA LEU A 309 13.41 17.60 -9.06
C LEU A 309 13.04 16.51 -10.07
N TYR A 310 11.83 16.57 -10.62
CA TYR A 310 11.26 15.55 -11.49
C TYR A 310 10.72 16.15 -12.79
N ARG A 311 10.88 15.44 -13.90
CA ARG A 311 10.22 15.74 -15.17
C ARG A 311 8.74 15.34 -15.11
N GLN A 312 7.93 15.88 -16.00
CA GLN A 312 6.58 15.35 -16.21
C GLN A 312 6.60 14.01 -16.96
N PHE A 313 5.65 13.13 -16.66
CA PHE A 313 5.46 11.83 -17.31
C PHE A 313 4.00 11.37 -17.23
N LEU A 314 3.61 10.41 -18.07
CA LEU A 314 2.28 9.78 -17.98
C LEU A 314 2.26 8.70 -16.89
N TYR A 315 1.19 8.62 -16.12
CA TYR A 315 1.07 7.60 -15.08
C TYR A 315 1.11 6.17 -15.64
N THR A 316 0.56 5.94 -16.83
CA THR A 316 0.66 4.66 -17.55
C THR A 316 2.10 4.27 -17.90
N GLU A 317 2.91 5.21 -18.41
CA GLU A 317 4.36 5.01 -18.64
C GLU A 317 5.09 4.62 -17.35
N PHE A 318 4.74 5.29 -16.24
CA PHE A 318 5.28 4.96 -14.93
C PHE A 318 4.92 3.53 -14.51
N MET A 319 3.66 3.12 -14.65
CA MET A 319 3.22 1.78 -14.25
C MET A 319 3.83 0.68 -15.09
N GLU A 320 4.06 0.91 -16.38
CA GLU A 320 4.79 -0.03 -17.26
C GLU A 320 6.24 -0.18 -16.80
N THR A 321 6.90 0.93 -16.51
CA THR A 321 8.28 0.95 -15.99
C THR A 321 8.36 0.28 -14.62
N PHE A 322 7.43 0.57 -13.72
CA PHE A 322 7.36 -0.02 -12.39
C PHE A 322 7.21 -1.54 -12.46
N LYS A 323 6.35 -2.06 -13.34
CA LYS A 323 6.19 -3.51 -13.56
C LYS A 323 7.42 -4.16 -14.20
N ALA A 324 8.12 -3.47 -15.09
CA ALA A 324 9.36 -3.97 -15.67
C ALA A 324 10.51 -3.99 -14.64
N LEU A 325 10.51 -3.01 -13.74
CA LEU A 325 11.53 -2.82 -12.70
C LEU A 325 11.16 -3.44 -11.34
N THR A 326 10.03 -4.15 -11.20
CA THR A 326 9.67 -4.80 -9.91
C THR A 326 10.63 -5.90 -9.46
N HIS A 327 11.66 -6.21 -10.26
CA HIS A 327 12.83 -7.02 -9.88
C HIS A 327 14.06 -6.19 -9.43
N GLY A 328 13.98 -4.86 -9.49
CA GLY A 328 15.03 -3.91 -9.15
C GLY A 328 14.88 -3.29 -7.75
N GLU A 329 15.92 -2.59 -7.32
CA GLU A 329 15.94 -1.89 -6.02
C GLU A 329 14.95 -0.70 -6.02
N PRO A 330 14.08 -0.53 -4.99
CA PRO A 330 13.09 0.56 -4.92
C PRO A 330 13.68 1.97 -5.11
N GLU A 331 14.92 2.16 -4.67
CA GLU A 331 15.69 3.40 -4.79
C GLU A 331 15.82 3.87 -6.26
N ASN A 332 15.77 2.94 -7.22
CA ASN A 332 15.99 3.23 -8.64
C ASN A 332 14.71 3.54 -9.42
N ILE A 333 13.52 3.35 -8.84
CA ILE A 333 12.24 3.48 -9.57
C ILE A 333 12.00 4.90 -10.06
N LEU A 334 12.38 5.91 -9.27
CA LEU A 334 12.19 7.31 -9.65
C LEU A 334 13.35 7.91 -10.46
N GLU A 335 14.49 7.22 -10.58
CA GLU A 335 15.67 7.73 -11.29
C GLU A 335 15.39 8.15 -12.76
N PRO A 336 14.62 7.40 -13.57
CA PRO A 336 14.30 7.81 -14.94
C PRO A 336 13.46 9.09 -15.04
N TYR A 337 12.90 9.55 -13.91
CA TYR A 337 12.02 10.71 -13.84
C TYR A 337 12.69 11.90 -13.15
N LYS A 338 13.89 11.75 -12.56
CA LYS A 338 14.64 12.86 -11.97
C LYS A 338 15.23 13.75 -13.07
N ILE A 339 15.19 15.06 -12.85
CA ILE A 339 15.95 16.02 -13.66
C ILE A 339 17.39 15.99 -13.15
N LYS A 340 18.33 15.61 -14.01
CA LYS A 340 19.76 15.69 -13.68
C LYS A 340 20.19 17.14 -13.75
N ASP A 341 20.88 17.63 -12.72
CA ASP A 341 21.52 18.94 -12.76
C ASP A 341 22.51 18.95 -13.93
N ASN A 342 22.19 19.69 -14.99
CA ASN A 342 23.17 20.03 -16.02
C ASN A 342 24.15 21.05 -15.43
N LEU A 343 25.10 20.57 -14.63
CA LEU A 343 26.29 21.33 -14.23
C LEU A 343 27.40 21.33 -15.30
N GLU A 344 27.10 20.86 -16.52
CA GLU A 344 27.97 20.98 -17.69
C GLU A 344 27.29 21.83 -18.77
N MET A 345 27.36 23.17 -18.67
CA MET A 345 27.27 24.11 -19.81
C MET A 345 27.64 25.56 -19.43
N LEU A 346 28.65 25.75 -18.58
CA LEU A 346 29.36 27.03 -18.45
C LEU A 346 30.86 26.77 -18.23
N VAL A 347 31.58 26.50 -19.33
CA VAL A 347 33.01 26.77 -19.48
C VAL A 347 33.23 27.45 -20.82
#